data_AF-A0A951SV48-F1
#
_entry.id   AF-A0A951SV48-F1
#
_cell.length_a   1.000
_cell.length_b   1.000
_cell.length_c   1.000
_cell.angle_alpha   90.00
_cell.angle_beta   90.00
_cell.angle_gamma   90.00
#
_symmetry.space_group_name_H-M   'P 1'
#
loop_
_entity.id
_entity.type
_entity.pdbx_description
1 polymer ?
#
loop_
_entity_poly.entity_id
_entity_poly.type
_entity_poly.pdbx_seq_one_letter_code
_entity_poly.pdbx_strand_id
1 'polypeptide(L)'
;MQKQTVKANEVYFRIQLTVAVYREKKLTYRNEMVVPTWYTRRSEARSHIKKEIQKRLKESDFFLSPRVDFDLVRYTNEASCNTYIRYRIVEEEGDILQAG
;
A
#
# COMPACT_ATOMS: atom_id res chain seq x y z
N MET A 1 -24.18 -27.75 -29.68
CA MET A 1 -23.34 -27.65 -28.46
C MET A 1 -22.62 -26.31 -28.49
N GLN A 2 -23.16 -25.30 -27.80
CA GLN A 2 -22.47 -24.00 -27.66
C GLN A 2 -21.39 -24.15 -26.58
N LYS A 3 -20.11 -23.99 -26.96
CA LYS A 3 -19.01 -23.91 -25.99
C LYS A 3 -19.13 -22.57 -25.28
N GLN A 4 -19.55 -22.61 -24.03
CA GLN A 4 -19.57 -21.45 -23.14
C GLN A 4 -18.12 -21.14 -22.77
N THR A 5 -17.52 -20.15 -23.44
CA THR A 5 -16.17 -19.67 -23.14
C THR A 5 -16.23 -19.00 -21.77
N VAL A 6 -15.64 -19.63 -20.75
CA VAL A 6 -15.45 -19.03 -19.43
C VAL A 6 -14.60 -17.78 -19.63
N LYS A 7 -15.19 -16.59 -19.50
CA LYS A 7 -14.40 -15.35 -19.39
C LYS A 7 -13.50 -15.52 -18.17
N ALA A 8 -12.20 -15.55 -18.38
CA ALA A 8 -11.26 -15.42 -17.27
C ALA A 8 -11.53 -14.06 -16.62
N ASN A 9 -11.91 -14.05 -15.34
CA ASN A 9 -12.02 -12.80 -14.59
C ASN A 9 -10.66 -12.09 -14.67
N GLU A 10 -10.65 -10.87 -15.19
CA GLU A 10 -9.43 -10.05 -15.20
C GLU A 10 -9.11 -9.69 -13.75
N VAL A 11 -7.93 -10.12 -13.29
CA VAL A 11 -7.42 -9.81 -11.96
C VAL A 11 -6.61 -8.53 -12.05
N TYR A 12 -7.00 -7.54 -11.25
CA TYR A 12 -6.26 -6.30 -11.12
C TYR A 12 -5.62 -6.19 -9.74
N PHE A 13 -4.54 -5.43 -9.67
CA PHE A 13 -3.79 -5.19 -8.45
C PHE A 13 -3.86 -3.71 -8.08
N ARG A 14 -4.00 -3.42 -6.78
CA ARG A 14 -3.92 -2.07 -6.24
C ARG A 14 -3.01 -2.05 -5.02
N ILE A 15 -2.63 -0.84 -4.61
CA ILE A 15 -1.77 -0.63 -3.44
C ILE A 15 -2.65 -0.14 -2.31
N GLN A 16 -2.72 -0.90 -1.21
CA GLN A 16 -3.25 -0.46 0.06
C GLN A 16 -2.12 0.19 0.87
N LEU A 17 -2.37 1.42 1.33
CA LEU A 17 -1.50 2.20 2.19
C LEU A 17 -2.12 2.27 3.58
N THR A 18 -1.38 1.81 4.59
CA THR A 18 -1.73 2.00 5.99
C THR A 18 -0.82 3.06 6.59
N VAL A 19 -1.41 4.05 7.25
CA VAL A 19 -0.70 5.05 8.05
C VAL A 19 -1.13 4.90 9.50
N ALA A 20 -0.19 4.68 10.41
CA ALA A 20 -0.45 4.56 11.83
C ALA A 20 0.39 5.55 12.63
N VAL A 21 -0.21 6.22 13.63
CA VAL A 21 0.49 7.13 14.53
C VAL A 21 0.43 6.58 15.94
N TYR A 22 1.60 6.35 16.53
CA TYR A 22 1.74 5.91 17.90
C TYR A 22 2.22 7.08 18.75
N ARG A 23 1.44 7.46 19.77
CA ARG A 23 1.86 8.41 20.80
C ARG A 23 2.14 7.66 22.10
N GLU A 24 3.31 7.87 22.70
CA GLU A 24 3.73 7.18 23.94
C GLU A 24 3.53 5.66 23.86
N LYS A 25 3.93 5.08 22.71
CA LYS A 25 3.75 3.64 22.38
C LYS A 25 2.29 3.17 22.25
N LYS A 26 1.29 4.04 22.40
CA LYS A 26 -0.13 3.75 22.19
C LYS A 26 -0.57 4.16 20.78
N LEU A 27 -1.34 3.31 20.10
CA LEU A 27 -1.92 3.66 18.81
C LEU A 27 -2.96 4.77 19.01
N THR A 28 -2.75 5.91 18.36
CA THR A 28 -3.65 7.08 18.44
C THR A 28 -4.42 7.32 17.15
N TYR A 29 -3.84 6.91 16.03
CA TYR A 29 -4.48 7.04 14.72
C TYR A 29 -4.07 5.86 13.84
N ARG A 30 -5.02 5.34 13.08
CA ARG A 30 -4.78 4.38 12.02
C ARG A 30 -5.74 4.66 10.89
N ASN A 31 -5.20 4.83 9.69
CA ASN A 31 -5.99 4.95 8.48
C ASN A 31 -5.48 3.98 7.43
N GLU A 32 -6.41 3.42 6.68
CA GLU A 32 -6.14 2.50 5.58
C GLU A 32 -6.84 3.05 4.34
N MET A 33 -6.08 3.19 3.25
CA MET A 33 -6.60 3.68 1.99
C MET A 33 -6.09 2.82 0.84
N VAL A 34 -6.91 2.61 -0.18
CA VAL A 34 -6.49 1.97 -1.42
C VAL A 34 -6.20 3.06 -2.45
N VAL A 35 -4.97 3.10 -2.94
CA VAL A 35 -4.53 4.05 -3.97
C VAL A 35 -5.39 3.84 -5.23
N PRO A 36 -5.82 4.91 -5.92
CA PRO A 36 -6.72 4.80 -7.08
C PRO A 36 -6.05 4.19 -8.32
N THR A 37 -4.73 4.01 -8.31
CA THR A 37 -4.00 3.43 -9.43
C THR A 37 -4.20 1.93 -9.51
N TRP A 38 -4.62 1.48 -10.69
CA TRP A 38 -4.77 0.07 -11.04
C TRP A 38 -3.53 -0.45 -11.75
N TYR A 39 -3.17 -1.71 -11.49
CA TYR A 39 -2.09 -2.42 -12.17
C TYR A 39 -2.64 -3.74 -12.72
N THR A 40 -2.19 -4.12 -13.91
CA THR A 40 -2.51 -5.43 -14.50
C THR A 40 -1.54 -6.50 -14.03
N ARG A 41 -0.35 -6.10 -13.54
CA ARG A 41 0.68 -7.01 -13.03
C ARG A 41 1.08 -6.66 -11.61
N ARG A 42 1.14 -7.66 -10.73
CA ARG A 42 1.65 -7.52 -9.35
C ARG A 42 3.06 -6.91 -9.29
N SER A 43 3.91 -7.23 -10.27
CA SER A 43 5.29 -6.73 -10.35
C SER A 43 5.35 -5.21 -10.57
N GLU A 44 4.39 -4.62 -11.28
CA GLU A 44 4.30 -3.18 -11.50
C GLU A 44 3.92 -2.45 -10.21
N ALA A 45 2.90 -2.94 -9.51
CA ALA A 45 2.52 -2.42 -8.19
C ALA A 45 3.70 -2.49 -7.21
N ARG A 46 4.44 -3.61 -7.21
CA ARG A 46 5.65 -3.78 -6.40
C ARG A 46 6.76 -2.78 -6.78
N SER A 47 6.96 -2.54 -8.07
CA SER A 47 7.93 -1.56 -8.56
C SER A 47 7.58 -0.14 -8.13
N HIS A 48 6.29 0.22 -8.17
CA HIS A 48 5.81 1.49 -7.64
C HIS A 48 6.12 1.62 -6.15
N ILE A 49 5.73 0.64 -5.32
CA ILE A 49 6.01 0.64 -3.88
C ILE A 49 7.50 0.84 -3.62
N LYS A 50 8.37 0.12 -4.35
CA LYS A 50 9.82 0.24 -4.19
C LYS A 50 10.32 1.66 -4.47
N LYS A 51 9.87 2.28 -5.58
CA LYS A 51 10.24 3.67 -5.92
C LYS A 51 9.78 4.64 -4.84
N GLU A 52 8.58 4.45 -4.34
CA GLU A 52 7.92 5.32 -3.37
C GLU A 52 8.55 5.21 -1.96
N ILE A 53 9.01 4.02 -1.58
CA ILE A 53 9.87 3.80 -0.40
C ILE A 53 11.23 4.50 -0.58
N GLN A 54 11.92 4.25 -1.70
CA GLN A 54 13.23 4.86 -1.98
C GLN A 54 13.17 6.38 -1.97
N LYS A 55 12.10 6.96 -2.54
CA LYS A 55 11.84 8.39 -2.52
C LYS A 55 11.71 8.91 -1.09
N ARG A 56 10.87 8.29 -0.25
CA ARG A 56 10.70 8.70 1.15
C ARG A 56 11.99 8.59 1.97
N LEU A 57 12.78 7.54 1.75
CA LEU A 57 14.07 7.38 2.44
C LEU A 57 15.10 8.46 2.04
N LYS A 58 14.98 9.03 0.84
CA LYS A 58 15.91 10.04 0.31
C LYS A 58 15.45 11.48 0.60
N GLU A 59 14.15 11.73 0.51
CA GLU A 59 13.57 13.08 0.46
C GLU A 59 12.73 13.44 1.69
N SER A 60 12.60 12.54 2.67
CA SER A 60 11.79 12.76 3.87
C SER A 60 12.43 12.12 5.09
N ASP A 61 12.01 12.51 6.30
CA ASP A 61 12.53 11.96 7.56
C ASP A 61 11.99 10.55 7.88
N PHE A 62 11.77 9.73 6.86
CA PHE A 62 11.38 8.34 7.01
C PHE A 62 12.61 7.43 7.00
N PHE A 63 12.55 6.42 7.85
CA PHE A 63 13.54 5.36 7.98
C PHE A 63 12.87 4.01 7.79
N LEU A 64 13.66 2.97 7.56
CA LEU A 64 13.15 1.60 7.60
C LEU A 64 12.60 1.30 8.99
N SER A 65 11.38 0.79 9.04
CA SER A 65 10.73 0.45 10.30
C SER A 65 11.42 -0.77 10.94
N PRO A 66 11.73 -0.72 12.25
CA PRO A 66 12.17 -1.90 12.99
C PRO A 66 11.01 -2.86 13.31
N ARG A 67 9.76 -2.41 13.13
CA ARG A 67 8.57 -3.25 13.31
C ARG A 67 8.25 -4.01 12.03
N VAL A 68 8.03 -5.33 12.16
CA VAL A 68 7.79 -6.27 11.04
C VAL A 68 6.51 -5.97 10.26
N ASP A 69 5.53 -5.35 10.90
CA ASP A 69 4.24 -5.02 10.29
C ASP A 69 4.25 -3.73 9.46
N PHE A 70 5.31 -2.92 9.52
CA PHE A 70 5.44 -1.66 8.80
C PHE A 70 6.73 -1.60 7.97
N ASP A 71 6.68 -0.88 6.85
CA ASP A 71 7.84 -0.69 5.97
C ASP A 71 8.69 0.50 6.42
N LEU A 72 8.03 1.58 6.86
CA LEU A 72 8.68 2.84 7.20
C LEU A 72 8.22 3.39 8.55
N VAL A 73 9.11 4.13 9.19
CA VAL A 73 8.83 4.91 10.41
C VAL A 73 9.42 6.31 10.27
N ARG A 74 8.69 7.32 10.72
CA ARG A 74 9.18 8.68 10.96
C ARG A 74 9.06 8.95 12.45
N TYR A 75 10.19 9.28 13.08
CA TYR A 75 10.25 9.70 14.47
C TYR A 75 10.01 11.21 14.55
N THR A 76 9.21 11.65 15.51
CA THR A 76 9.21 13.07 15.91
C THR A 76 10.39 13.33 16.84
N ASN A 77 10.80 14.60 16.98
CA ASN A 77 11.95 15.01 17.80
C ASN A 77 11.93 14.48 19.24
N GLU A 78 10.75 14.27 19.82
CA GLU A 78 10.61 13.74 21.19
C GLU A 78 10.52 12.20 21.27
N ALA A 79 10.57 11.48 20.13
CA ALA A 79 10.29 10.03 20.01
C ALA A 79 8.96 9.57 20.63
N SER A 80 8.13 10.53 21.05
CA SER A 80 6.86 10.36 21.72
C SER A 80 5.71 10.20 20.74
N CYS A 81 5.90 10.52 19.45
CA CYS A 81 4.87 10.48 18.41
C CYS A 81 5.43 9.94 17.08
N ASN A 82 5.37 8.62 16.88
CA ASN A 82 5.95 7.97 15.71
C ASN A 82 4.90 7.71 14.64
N THR A 83 5.20 8.06 13.40
CA THR A 83 4.35 7.76 12.24
C THR A 83 4.90 6.55 11.50
N TYR A 84 4.10 5.51 11.32
CA TYR A 84 4.44 4.30 10.60
C TYR A 84 3.65 4.20 9.31
N ILE A 85 4.29 3.65 8.27
CA ILE A 85 3.68 3.42 6.97
C ILE A 85 3.87 1.96 6.56
N ARG A 86 2.82 1.36 6.01
CA ARG A 86 2.83 0.03 5.41
C ARG A 86 2.20 0.07 4.02
N TYR A 87 2.83 -0.60 3.06
CA TYR A 87 2.30 -0.86 1.73
C TYR A 87 1.93 -2.33 1.60
N ARG A 88 0.75 -2.59 1.03
CA ARG A 88 0.32 -3.92 0.64
C ARG A 88 -0.22 -3.90 -0.77
N ILE A 89 -0.02 -4.99 -1.50
CA ILE A 89 -0.66 -5.18 -2.79
C ILE A 89 -1.90 -6.01 -2.54
N VAL A 90 -3.05 -5.46 -2.90
CA VAL A 90 -4.35 -6.12 -2.86
C VAL A 90 -4.73 -6.55 -4.27
N GLU A 91 -5.40 -7.69 -4.36
CA GLU A 91 -5.96 -8.25 -5.58
C GLU A 91 -7.46 -7.94 -5.59
N GLU A 92 -7.94 -7.34 -6.67
CA GLU A 92 -9.35 -7.04 -6.87
C GLU A 92 -9.78 -7.75 -8.16
N GLU A 93 -10.72 -8.67 -8.03
CA GLU A 93 -11.42 -9.28 -9.16
C GLU A 93 -12.52 -8.33 -9.62
N GLY A 94 -12.61 -8.04 -10.92
CA GLY A 94 -13.78 -7.34 -11.39
C GLY A 94 -13.94 -7.24 -12.91
N ASP A 95 -15.20 -7.25 -13.33
CA ASP A 95 -15.71 -6.81 -14.64
C ASP A 95 -15.60 -5.27 -14.78
N ILE A 96 -14.44 -4.68 -14.47
CA ILE A 96 -14.30 -3.23 -14.24
C ILE A 96 -14.29 -2.38 -15.53
N LEU A 97 -14.53 -2.97 -16.69
CA LEU A 97 -14.56 -2.29 -17.99
C LEU A 97 -15.96 -1.93 -18.52
N GLN A 98 -17.02 -1.89 -17.68
CA GLN A 98 -18.37 -1.47 -18.11
C GLN A 98 -18.84 -0.08 -17.66
N ALA A 99 -17.97 0.77 -17.09
CA ALA A 99 -18.33 2.16 -16.80
C ALA A 99 -17.33 3.12 -17.44
N GLY A 100 -17.56 3.42 -18.72
CA GLY A 100 -16.86 4.42 -19.51
C GLY A 100 -17.44 4.52 -20.90
#